data_AF-A0A6M0HSA7-F1
#
_entry.id   AF-A0A6M0HSA7-F1
#
_cell.length_a   1.000
_cell.length_b   1.000
_cell.length_c   1.000
_cell.angle_alpha   90.00
_cell.angle_beta   90.00
_cell.angle_gamma   90.00
#
_symmetry.space_group_name_H-M   'P 1'
#
loop_
_entity.id
_entity.type
_entity.pdbx_description
1 polymer ?
#
loop_
_entity_poly.entity_id
_entity_poly.type
_entity_poly.pdbx_seq_one_letter_code
_entity_poly.pdbx_strand_id
1 'polypeptide(L)'
;MSKSNDSFDPRHIVESHAAAVAAGLVDPADRAIRLAAYVGQKLRENIARCDRDLSRTHEGMWPQIREEQEAARADLQILEVVPALKASIMELGEVEVADIWMAYGNEDAEHGDD
;
A
#
# COMPACT_ATOMS: atom_id res chain seq x y z
N MET A 1 11.02 18.60 -10.43
CA MET A 1 9.91 17.80 -10.98
C MET A 1 9.83 16.55 -10.12
N SER A 2 9.03 16.57 -9.06
CA SER A 2 8.81 15.38 -8.24
C SER A 2 8.10 14.36 -9.12
N LYS A 3 8.79 13.26 -9.46
CA LYS A 3 8.10 12.06 -9.93
C LYS A 3 7.27 11.63 -8.72
N SER A 4 5.98 11.97 -8.74
CA SER A 4 5.07 11.57 -7.68
C SER A 4 5.16 10.07 -7.51
N ASN A 5 5.05 9.65 -6.25
CA ASN A 5 5.04 8.28 -5.75
C ASN A 5 3.82 7.46 -6.28
N ASP A 6 3.43 7.64 -7.55
CA ASP A 6 2.21 7.08 -8.16
C ASP A 6 2.22 5.54 -8.20
N SER A 7 3.39 4.91 -8.09
CA SER A 7 3.53 3.46 -7.99
C SER A 7 2.86 2.87 -6.75
N PHE A 8 2.72 3.63 -5.67
CA PHE A 8 2.10 3.17 -4.41
C PHE A 8 0.64 3.62 -4.26
N ASP A 9 0.08 4.36 -5.23
CA ASP A 9 -1.34 4.72 -5.23
C ASP A 9 -2.21 3.44 -5.40
N PRO A 10 -3.11 3.13 -4.46
CA PRO A 10 -4.04 2.02 -4.57
C PRO A 10 -4.79 1.93 -5.90
N ARG A 11 -5.20 3.07 -6.46
CA ARG A 11 -5.92 3.11 -7.75
C ARG A 11 -5.02 2.67 -8.88
N HIS A 12 -3.80 3.20 -8.93
CA HIS A 12 -2.83 2.86 -9.95
C HIS A 12 -2.42 1.38 -9.88
N ILE A 13 -2.33 0.80 -8.68
CA ILE A 13 -2.07 -0.64 -8.50
C ILE A 13 -3.23 -1.49 -9.06
N VAL A 14 -4.48 -1.13 -8.75
CA VAL A 14 -5.67 -1.81 -9.28
C VAL A 14 -5.74 -1.71 -10.80
N GLU A 15 -5.49 -0.53 -11.36
CA GLU A 15 -5.47 -0.28 -12.80
C GLU A 15 -4.35 -1.06 -13.50
N SER A 16 -3.15 -1.07 -12.93
CA SER A 16 -2.00 -1.83 -13.43
C SER A 16 -2.28 -3.34 -13.44
N HIS A 17 -2.87 -3.86 -12.37
CA HIS A 17 -3.30 -5.27 -12.30
C HIS A 17 -4.36 -5.57 -13.36
N ALA A 18 -5.39 -4.73 -13.49
CA ALA A 18 -6.46 -4.92 -14.46
C ALA A 18 -5.94 -4.90 -15.91
N ALA A 19 -5.02 -3.97 -16.21
CA ALA A 19 -4.40 -3.86 -17.53
C ALA A 19 -3.53 -5.09 -17.84
N ALA A 20 -2.73 -5.57 -16.88
CA ALA A 20 -1.91 -6.77 -17.04
C ALA A 20 -2.76 -8.02 -17.28
N VAL A 21 -3.83 -8.21 -16.50
CA VAL A 21 -4.78 -9.33 -16.68
C VAL A 21 -5.47 -9.26 -18.04
N ALA A 22 -5.94 -8.07 -18.45
CA ALA A 22 -6.58 -7.89 -19.75
C ALA A 22 -5.62 -8.17 -20.93
N ALA A 23 -4.33 -7.88 -20.76
CA ALA A 23 -3.28 -8.17 -21.74
C ALA A 23 -2.76 -9.61 -21.69
N GLY A 24 -3.23 -10.44 -20.74
CA GLY A 24 -2.74 -11.81 -20.53
C GLY A 24 -1.29 -11.87 -20.03
N LEU A 25 -0.80 -10.80 -19.40
CA LEU A 25 0.56 -10.70 -18.90
C LEU A 25 0.60 -11.16 -17.44
N VAL A 26 1.13 -12.36 -17.21
CA VAL A 26 1.19 -12.99 -15.87
C VAL A 26 2.16 -12.26 -14.94
N ASP A 27 3.43 -12.07 -15.35
CA ASP A 27 4.44 -11.48 -14.47
C ASP A 27 4.08 -10.04 -14.00
N PRO A 28 3.56 -9.14 -14.87
CA PRO A 28 3.12 -7.81 -14.42
C PRO A 28 1.89 -7.86 -13.50
N ALA A 29 0.97 -8.81 -13.70
CA ALA A 29 -0.17 -8.99 -12.81
C ALA A 29 0.29 -9.45 -11.42
N ASP A 30 1.20 -10.42 -11.36
CA ASP A 30 1.81 -10.89 -10.11
C ASP A 30 2.60 -9.79 -9.40
N ARG A 31 3.31 -8.94 -10.15
CA ARG A 31 3.99 -7.76 -9.59
C ARG A 31 3.01 -6.81 -8.92
N ALA A 32 1.87 -6.54 -9.56
CA ALA A 32 0.82 -5.69 -8.97
C ALA A 32 0.19 -6.35 -7.72
N ILE A 33 0.01 -7.68 -7.72
CA ILE A 33 -0.47 -8.45 -6.56
C ILE A 33 0.48 -8.31 -5.36
N ARG A 34 1.79 -8.42 -5.58
CA ARG A 34 2.80 -8.26 -4.52
C ARG A 34 2.85 -6.84 -4.01
N LEU A 35 2.80 -5.86 -4.91
CA LEU A 35 2.78 -4.44 -4.55
C LEU A 35 1.53 -4.07 -3.74
N ALA A 36 0.36 -4.58 -4.13
CA ALA A 36 -0.87 -4.41 -3.36
C ALA A 36 -0.76 -5.02 -1.96
N ALA A 37 -0.12 -6.18 -1.81
CA ALA A 37 0.10 -6.80 -0.51
C ALA A 37 0.95 -5.92 0.40
N TYR A 38 2.07 -5.39 -0.11
CA TYR A 38 2.91 -4.44 0.63
C TYR A 38 2.15 -3.18 1.04
N VAL A 39 1.50 -2.51 0.09
CA VAL A 39 0.75 -1.27 0.36
C VAL A 39 -0.40 -1.53 1.32
N GLY A 40 -1.14 -2.64 1.15
CA GLY A 40 -2.23 -3.03 2.04
C GLY A 40 -1.76 -3.26 3.48
N GLN A 41 -0.60 -3.87 3.68
CA GLN A 41 -0.01 -4.01 5.03
C GLN A 41 0.39 -2.66 5.63
N LYS A 42 1.01 -1.75 4.83
CA LYS A 42 1.31 -0.39 5.29
C LYS A 42 0.07 0.41 5.70
N LEU A 43 -1.03 0.26 4.96
CA LEU A 43 -2.29 0.89 5.31
C LEU A 43 -2.87 0.31 6.61
N ARG A 44 -2.78 -1.01 6.84
CA ARG A 44 -3.20 -1.65 8.10
C ARG A 44 -2.35 -1.20 9.29
N GLU A 45 -1.03 -1.14 9.12
CA GLU A 45 -0.10 -0.58 10.12
C GLU A 45 -0.48 0.86 10.47
N ASN A 46 -0.80 1.68 9.46
CA ASN A 46 -1.21 3.06 9.64
C ASN A 46 -2.52 3.17 10.43
N ILE A 47 -3.54 2.41 10.04
CA ILE A 47 -4.84 2.37 10.73
C ILE A 47 -4.65 1.99 12.21
N ALA A 48 -3.86 0.96 12.49
CA ALA A 48 -3.57 0.52 13.85
C ALA A 48 -2.76 1.55 14.65
N ARG A 49 -1.88 2.32 14.00
CA ARG A 49 -1.19 3.45 14.62
C ARG A 49 -2.17 4.55 14.99
N CYS A 50 -3.03 4.97 14.07
CA CYS A 50 -4.07 5.97 14.33
C CYS A 50 -5.01 5.54 15.47
N ASP A 51 -5.40 4.26 15.54
CA ASP A 51 -6.21 3.74 16.66
C ASP A 51 -5.48 3.90 18.01
N ARG A 52 -4.19 3.56 18.06
CA ARG A 52 -3.37 3.76 19.26
C ARG A 52 -3.25 5.24 19.62
N ASP A 53 -3.03 6.11 18.64
CA ASP A 53 -2.86 7.54 18.86
C ASP A 53 -4.17 8.17 19.35
N LEU A 54 -5.33 7.81 18.77
CA LEU A 54 -6.64 8.24 19.25
C LEU A 54 -6.89 7.81 20.70
N SER A 55 -6.45 6.61 21.09
CA SER A 55 -6.60 6.13 22.47
C SER A 55 -5.74 6.90 23.50
N ARG A 56 -4.69 7.58 23.04
CA ARG A 56 -3.65 8.22 23.88
C ARG A 56 -3.65 9.74 23.82
N THR A 57 -4.46 10.34 22.97
CA THR A 57 -4.39 11.76 22.64
C THR A 57 -5.61 12.53 23.15
N HIS A 58 -5.41 13.78 23.58
CA HIS A 58 -6.49 14.69 23.96
C HIS A 58 -7.29 15.19 22.74
N GLU A 59 -8.56 15.55 22.93
CA GLU A 59 -9.58 15.83 21.90
C GLU A 59 -9.14 16.73 20.72
N GLY A 60 -8.18 17.64 20.94
CA GLY A 60 -7.75 18.61 19.92
C GLY A 60 -7.04 18.04 18.69
N MET A 61 -6.44 16.84 18.76
CA MET A 61 -5.79 16.20 17.59
C MET A 61 -6.62 15.07 16.97
N TRP A 62 -7.81 14.78 17.52
CA TRP A 62 -8.66 13.72 17.00
C TRP A 62 -9.09 13.94 15.53
N PRO A 63 -9.42 15.16 15.08
CA PRO A 63 -9.86 15.36 13.69
C PRO A 63 -8.79 14.94 12.68
N GLN A 64 -7.53 15.33 12.89
CA GLN A 64 -6.44 15.02 11.96
C GLN A 64 -6.12 13.52 11.97
N ILE A 65 -6.07 12.89 13.15
CA ILE A 65 -5.79 11.45 13.24
C ILE A 65 -6.94 10.63 12.63
N ARG A 66 -8.19 11.09 12.78
CA ARG A 66 -9.36 10.46 12.14
C ARG A 66 -9.32 10.63 10.63
N GLU A 67 -9.02 11.82 10.12
CA GLU A 67 -8.89 12.06 8.68
C GLU A 67 -7.81 11.16 8.07
N GLU A 68 -6.65 11.05 8.72
CA GLU A 68 -5.59 10.14 8.26
C GLU A 68 -6.04 8.68 8.28
N GLN A 69 -6.72 8.25 9.35
CA GLN A 69 -7.24 6.90 9.43
C GLN A 69 -8.29 6.61 8.35
N GLU A 70 -9.21 7.54 8.11
CA GLU A 70 -10.26 7.43 7.11
C GLU A 70 -9.66 7.36 5.70
N ALA A 71 -8.66 8.18 5.41
CA ALA A 71 -7.91 8.11 4.16
C ALA A 71 -7.26 6.73 3.98
N ALA A 72 -6.55 6.23 5.00
CA ALA A 72 -5.91 4.92 4.94
C ALA A 72 -6.94 3.76 4.78
N ARG A 73 -8.12 3.89 5.40
CA ARG A 73 -9.22 2.91 5.23
C ARG A 73 -9.80 2.98 3.82
N ALA A 74 -9.98 4.16 3.25
CA ALA A 74 -10.48 4.33 1.89
C ALA A 74 -9.50 3.73 0.86
N ASP A 75 -8.21 3.99 1.04
CA ASP A 75 -7.13 3.44 0.22
C ASP A 75 -7.08 1.91 0.30
N LEU A 76 -7.24 1.35 1.50
CA LEU A 76 -7.28 -0.10 1.68
C LEU A 76 -8.50 -0.72 0.99
N GLN A 77 -9.66 -0.06 1.06
CA GLN A 77 -10.89 -0.51 0.40
C GLN A 77 -10.75 -0.56 -1.13
N ILE A 78 -9.97 0.35 -1.72
CA ILE A 78 -9.68 0.34 -3.17
C ILE A 78 -8.94 -0.95 -3.55
N LEU A 79 -7.89 -1.32 -2.80
CA LEU A 79 -7.16 -2.56 -3.05
C LEU A 79 -8.03 -3.81 -2.82
N GLU A 80 -8.84 -3.79 -1.78
CA GLU A 80 -9.69 -4.93 -1.41
C GLU A 80 -10.86 -5.19 -2.37
N VAL A 81 -11.13 -4.27 -3.32
CA VAL A 81 -12.17 -4.46 -4.35
C VAL A 81 -11.81 -5.58 -5.33
N VAL A 82 -10.51 -5.84 -5.53
CA VAL A 82 -10.02 -6.92 -6.39
C VAL A 82 -9.73 -8.16 -5.54
N PRO A 83 -10.42 -9.30 -5.74
CA PRO A 83 -10.27 -10.48 -4.89
C PRO A 83 -8.83 -11.01 -4.79
N ALA A 84 -8.07 -11.02 -5.90
CA ALA A 84 -6.69 -11.47 -5.92
C ALA A 84 -5.77 -10.57 -5.07
N LEU A 85 -5.95 -9.25 -5.15
CA LEU A 85 -5.18 -8.30 -4.33
C LEU A 85 -5.54 -8.45 -2.85
N LYS A 86 -6.84 -8.55 -2.54
CA LYS A 86 -7.32 -8.77 -1.17
C LYS A 86 -6.75 -10.04 -0.54
N ALA A 87 -6.77 -11.16 -1.28
CA ALA A 87 -6.23 -12.44 -0.81
C ALA A 87 -4.74 -12.29 -0.48
N SER A 88 -3.97 -11.69 -1.39
CA SER A 88 -2.54 -11.44 -1.20
C SER A 88 -2.26 -10.56 0.03
N ILE A 89 -3.04 -9.49 0.25
CA ILE A 89 -2.93 -8.66 1.46
C ILE A 89 -3.22 -9.46 2.74
N MET A 90 -4.12 -10.44 2.70
CA MET A 90 -4.45 -11.27 3.87
C MET A 90 -3.44 -12.38 4.14
N GLU A 91 -2.77 -12.87 3.09
CA GLU A 91 -1.85 -14.02 3.17
C GLU A 91 -0.40 -13.61 3.41
N LEU A 92 -0.03 -12.36 3.12
CA LEU A 92 1.35 -11.88 3.25
C LEU A 92 1.83 -11.88 4.71
N GLY A 93 2.87 -12.65 5.00
CA GLY A 93 3.55 -12.63 6.30
C GLY A 93 4.43 -11.39 6.46
N GLU A 94 4.63 -10.90 7.69
CA GLU A 94 5.44 -9.70 7.97
C GLU A 94 6.88 -9.76 7.40
N VAL A 95 7.45 -10.97 7.24
CA VAL A 95 8.78 -11.18 6.65
C VAL A 95 8.81 -10.88 5.14
N GLU A 96 7.74 -11.21 4.41
CA GLU A 96 7.65 -10.99 2.95
C GLU A 96 7.43 -9.51 2.59
N VAL A 97 6.90 -8.70 3.52
CA VAL A 97 6.74 -7.25 3.37
C VAL A 97 8.09 -6.56 3.15
N ALA A 98 9.12 -6.98 3.89
CA ALA A 98 10.47 -6.42 3.79
C ALA A 98 11.13 -6.77 2.45
N ASP A 99 10.95 -8.00 1.96
CA ASP A 99 11.48 -8.45 0.67
C ASP A 99 10.81 -7.72 -0.50
N ILE A 100 9.50 -7.48 -0.42
CA ILE A 100 8.75 -6.71 -1.43
C ILE A 100 9.19 -5.24 -1.42
N TRP A 101 9.47 -4.65 -0.25
CA TRP A 101 10.04 -3.30 -0.17
C TRP A 101 11.42 -3.21 -0.82
N MET A 102 12.29 -4.20 -0.61
CA MET A 102 13.60 -4.22 -1.25
C MET A 102 13.51 -4.39 -2.78
N ALA A 103 12.53 -5.15 -3.27
CA ALA A 103 12.36 -5.42 -4.70
C ALA A 103 11.64 -4.30 -5.49
N TYR A 104 10.77 -3.52 -4.83
CA TYR A 104 9.88 -2.57 -5.49
C TYR A 104 9.84 -1.18 -4.84
N GLY A 105 10.36 -1.04 -3.63
CA GLY A 105 10.37 0.18 -2.82
C GLY A 105 11.50 1.15 -3.14
N ASN A 106 12.47 0.74 -3.94
CA ASN A 106 13.75 1.42 -4.00
C ASN A 106 14.23 1.70 -5.43
N GLU A 107 13.65 2.71 -6.06
CA GLU A 107 14.27 3.36 -7.23
C GLU A 107 15.12 4.59 -6.82
N ASP A 108 15.10 4.99 -5.53
CA ASP A 108 15.76 6.22 -5.03
C ASP A 108 17.01 6.00 -4.15
N ALA A 109 17.32 4.80 -3.63
CA ALA A 109 18.55 4.61 -2.84
C ALA A 109 19.83 4.44 -3.67
N GLU A 110 19.77 4.46 -5.00
CA GLU A 110 20.97 4.46 -5.84
C GLU A 110 21.54 5.87 -6.10
N HIS A 111 21.10 6.91 -5.39
CA HIS A 111 21.78 8.23 -5.38
C HIS A 111 22.27 8.65 -3.98
N GLY A 112 22.79 7.67 -3.24
CA GLY A 112 23.68 7.90 -2.11
C GLY A 112 25.13 7.54 -2.48
N ASP A 113 25.66 8.14 -3.54
CA ASP A 113 27.11 8.12 -3.82
C ASP A 113 27.74 9.40 -3.24
N ASP A 114 28.70 9.18 -2.35
CA ASP A 114 29.73 10.08 -1.75
C ASP A 114 29.31 11.33 -0.95
#